data_AF-A0A3M0A9G7-F1
#
_entry.id   AF-A0A3M0A9G7-F1
#
_cell.length_a   1.000
_cell.length_b   1.000
_cell.length_c   1.000
_cell.angle_alpha   90.00
_cell.angle_beta   90.00
_cell.angle_gamma   90.00
#
_symmetry.space_group_name_H-M   'P 1'
#
loop_
_entity.id
_entity.type
_entity.pdbx_description
1 polymer ?
#
loop_
_entity_poly.entity_id
_entity_poly.type
_entity_poly.pdbx_seq_one_letter_code
_entity_poly.pdbx_strand_id
1 'polypeptide(L)'
;MNQIRSIFLLLTLAPLASVADSGTVYWSIEIPTPEIAENILSDTNEKFYSKNVTFDVSDIEPDSIGSFYNSFFTEMGWADPSAALPSQFQRPGGWSGYSMRINESGQPEAAYGRMWKSVNPPAIGSLQLVLSNYTEAGFSGVVTVSITPEIDTNSLMQLNQLLGNDPKNLFNLFNAVGTNPFEIQNIVVPANFTNEEDPLLVEYFGIVNEVIEQYYEFGQKYVEQQ
;
A
#
# COMPACT_ATOMS: atom_id res chain seq x y z
N MET A 1 1.05 16.56 -29.04
CA MET A 1 1.67 15.24 -28.79
C MET A 1 1.20 14.81 -27.41
N ASN A 2 0.13 14.01 -27.36
CA ASN A 2 -0.54 13.65 -26.11
C ASN A 2 0.25 12.52 -25.45
N GLN A 3 0.87 12.80 -24.29
CA GLN A 3 1.44 11.75 -23.46
C GLN A 3 0.30 11.04 -22.72
N ILE A 4 0.04 9.81 -23.12
CA ILE A 4 -0.80 8.87 -22.39
C ILE A 4 -0.02 8.52 -21.11
N ARG A 5 -0.49 9.03 -19.96
CA ARG A 5 -0.05 8.57 -18.65
C ARG A 5 -0.62 7.16 -18.44
N SER A 6 0.22 6.14 -18.60
CA SER A 6 -0.14 4.77 -18.25
C SER A 6 -0.22 4.63 -16.73
N ILE A 7 -1.44 4.70 -16.19
CA ILE A 7 -1.75 4.24 -14.84
C ILE A 7 -2.02 2.73 -14.95
N PHE A 8 -1.10 1.92 -14.45
CA PHE A 8 -1.32 0.48 -14.31
C PHE A 8 -2.18 0.26 -13.05
N LEU A 9 -3.48 0.02 -13.26
CA LEU A 9 -4.39 -0.49 -12.24
C LEU A 9 -4.41 -2.02 -12.38
N LEU A 10 -3.77 -2.76 -11.46
CA LEU A 10 -3.86 -4.22 -11.44
C LEU A 10 -5.15 -4.63 -10.70
N LEU A 11 -6.16 -5.02 -11.47
CA LEU A 11 -7.33 -5.77 -10.99
C LEU A 11 -7.02 -7.27 -11.09
N THR A 12 -6.90 -7.97 -9.97
CA THR A 12 -6.78 -9.44 -9.95
C THR A 12 -7.91 -10.05 -9.11
N LEU A 13 -8.89 -10.63 -9.80
CA LEU A 13 -9.79 -11.65 -9.25
C LEU A 13 -8.96 -12.93 -9.02
N ALA A 14 -8.74 -13.31 -7.76
CA ALA A 14 -8.07 -14.55 -7.39
C ALA A 14 -9.07 -15.55 -6.75
N PRO A 15 -8.97 -16.86 -7.05
CA PRO A 15 -9.83 -17.89 -6.50
C PRO A 15 -9.48 -18.21 -5.04
N LEU A 16 -10.50 -18.55 -4.26
CA LEU A 16 -10.42 -18.97 -2.85
C LEU A 16 -9.57 -20.24 -2.72
N ALA A 17 -8.48 -20.19 -1.94
CA ALA A 17 -7.80 -21.40 -1.46
C ALA A 17 -7.15 -21.23 -0.08
N SER A 18 -7.29 -22.33 0.68
CA SER A 18 -6.60 -22.74 1.90
C SER A 18 -6.89 -21.93 3.18
N VAL A 19 -7.55 -22.62 4.13
CA VAL A 19 -7.87 -22.15 5.47
C VAL A 19 -6.57 -21.86 6.24
N ALA A 20 -6.31 -20.59 6.52
CA ALA A 20 -5.19 -20.15 7.36
C ALA A 20 -5.48 -20.42 8.84
N ASP A 21 -4.44 -20.77 9.58
CA ASP A 21 -4.47 -21.04 11.02
C ASP A 21 -5.05 -19.83 11.78
N SER A 22 -6.15 -20.06 12.49
CA SER A 22 -7.02 -19.03 13.09
C SER A 22 -6.45 -18.41 14.37
N GLY A 23 -5.14 -18.30 14.50
CA GLY A 23 -4.45 -18.02 15.78
C GLY A 23 -3.69 -16.69 15.87
N THR A 24 -3.49 -15.95 14.78
CA THR A 24 -2.71 -14.71 14.83
C THR A 24 -3.60 -13.52 15.21
N VAL A 25 -3.36 -12.97 16.40
CA VAL A 25 -3.93 -11.69 16.83
C VAL A 25 -3.38 -10.62 15.90
N TYR A 26 -4.23 -9.84 15.23
CA TYR A 26 -3.77 -8.91 14.18
C TYR A 26 -2.67 -7.95 14.69
N TRP A 27 -2.83 -7.48 15.93
CA TRP A 27 -1.84 -6.63 16.58
C TRP A 27 -0.57 -7.34 17.03
N SER A 28 -0.53 -8.67 17.12
CA SER A 28 0.69 -9.40 17.48
C SER A 28 1.65 -9.61 16.30
N ILE A 29 1.26 -9.23 15.08
CA ILE A 29 2.15 -9.34 13.92
C ILE A 29 3.25 -8.29 14.03
N GLU A 30 4.49 -8.73 14.21
CA GLU A 30 5.68 -7.88 14.17
C GLU A 30 6.34 -8.00 12.80
N ILE A 31 6.52 -6.87 12.10
CA ILE A 31 7.23 -6.85 10.82
C ILE A 31 8.73 -6.89 11.13
N PRO A 32 9.45 -7.97 10.75
CA PRO A 32 10.86 -8.09 11.06
C PRO A 32 11.70 -7.19 10.16
N THR A 33 12.89 -6.82 10.61
CA THR A 33 13.93 -6.17 9.80
C THR A 33 15.13 -7.09 9.64
N PRO A 34 15.81 -7.11 8.49
CA PRO A 34 17.05 -7.85 8.32
C PRO A 34 18.18 -7.23 9.17
N GLU A 35 19.23 -8.00 9.47
CA GLU A 35 20.36 -7.54 10.33
C GLU A 35 21.08 -6.30 9.77
N ILE A 36 21.03 -6.11 8.46
CA ILE A 36 21.63 -4.99 7.72
C ILE A 36 20.80 -3.70 7.78
N ALA A 37 19.64 -3.71 8.44
CA ALA A 37 18.75 -2.56 8.51
C ALA A 37 19.33 -1.46 9.41
N GLU A 38 19.33 -0.23 8.91
CA GLU A 38 19.72 0.97 9.63
C GLU A 38 18.53 1.96 9.70
N ASN A 39 18.59 2.93 10.62
CA ASN A 39 17.59 4.00 10.74
C ASN A 39 16.13 3.51 10.76
N ILE A 40 15.87 2.46 11.54
CA ILE A 40 14.57 1.79 11.58
C ILE A 40 13.51 2.71 12.21
N LEU A 41 12.42 2.92 11.47
CA LEU A 41 11.23 3.64 11.89
C LEU A 41 10.02 2.71 11.81
N SER A 42 9.31 2.57 12.92
CA SER A 42 8.07 1.80 12.99
C SER A 42 6.91 2.73 13.31
N ASP A 43 5.84 2.63 12.53
CA ASP A 43 4.62 3.41 12.69
C ASP A 43 3.40 2.49 12.73
N THR A 44 2.44 2.83 13.60
CA THR A 44 1.16 2.14 13.71
C THR A 44 0.04 3.16 13.62
N ASN A 45 -0.89 2.95 12.70
CA ASN A 45 -2.10 3.75 12.61
C ASN A 45 -3.28 2.94 13.15
N GLU A 46 -3.70 3.22 14.38
CA GLU A 46 -4.81 2.50 15.02
C GLU A 46 -6.15 2.71 14.29
N LYS A 47 -6.37 3.89 13.70
CA LYS A 47 -7.62 4.21 12.98
C LYS A 47 -7.79 3.38 11.71
N PHE A 48 -6.69 3.14 11.00
CA PHE A 48 -6.67 2.38 9.74
C PHE A 48 -6.09 0.97 9.91
N TYR A 49 -5.84 0.58 11.15
CA TYR A 49 -5.23 -0.70 11.52
C TYR A 49 -3.97 -1.01 10.71
N SER A 50 -3.16 -0.01 10.35
CA SER A 50 -1.96 -0.23 9.55
C SER A 50 -0.70 -0.27 10.40
N LYS A 51 0.27 -1.08 9.96
CA LYS A 51 1.63 -1.13 10.50
C LYS A 51 2.61 -0.88 9.38
N ASN A 52 3.59 0.00 9.61
CA ASN A 52 4.64 0.30 8.67
C ASN A 52 5.99 0.19 9.36
N VAL A 53 6.96 -0.40 8.68
CA VAL A 53 8.37 -0.37 9.06
C VAL A 53 9.18 0.14 7.87
N THR A 54 9.91 1.23 8.09
CA THR A 54 10.80 1.83 7.10
C THR A 54 12.23 1.82 7.64
N PHE A 55 13.19 1.45 6.81
CA PHE A 55 14.60 1.40 7.19
C PHE A 55 15.51 1.58 5.97
N ASP A 56 16.74 1.99 6.25
CA ASP A 56 17.79 2.13 5.25
C ASP A 56 18.57 0.82 5.12
N VAL A 57 19.06 0.56 3.92
CA VAL A 57 19.95 -0.56 3.61
C VAL A 57 21.10 -0.09 2.72
N SER A 58 22.27 -0.69 2.91
CA SER A 58 23.46 -0.46 2.08
C SER A 58 24.14 -1.78 1.71
N ASP A 59 24.87 -1.77 0.60
CA ASP A 59 25.63 -2.90 0.09
C ASP A 59 24.79 -4.16 -0.10
N ILE A 60 23.58 -3.98 -0.64
CA ILE A 60 22.62 -5.06 -0.87
C ILE A 60 22.50 -5.48 -2.33
N GLU A 61 22.14 -6.75 -2.51
CA GLU A 61 21.45 -7.23 -3.71
C GLU A 61 19.94 -7.12 -3.50
N PRO A 62 19.16 -6.48 -4.40
CA PRO A 62 17.72 -6.24 -4.20
C PRO A 62 16.94 -7.53 -3.88
N ASP A 63 17.25 -8.61 -4.59
CA ASP A 63 16.56 -9.90 -4.45
C ASP A 63 16.73 -10.53 -3.05
N SER A 64 17.75 -10.13 -2.29
CA SER A 64 17.92 -10.57 -0.89
C SER A 64 16.81 -10.04 0.01
N ILE A 65 16.42 -8.77 -0.14
CA ILE A 65 15.31 -8.13 0.59
C ILE A 65 13.99 -8.77 0.18
N GLY A 66 13.78 -8.94 -1.14
CA GLY A 66 12.58 -9.58 -1.67
C GLY A 66 12.40 -11.02 -1.16
N SER A 67 13.50 -11.77 -1.03
CA SER A 67 13.50 -13.13 -0.50
C SER A 67 13.24 -13.18 1.01
N PHE A 68 13.85 -12.28 1.78
CA PHE A 68 13.65 -12.19 3.23
C PHE A 68 12.17 -12.02 3.59
N TYR A 69 11.50 -11.04 2.99
CA TYR A 69 10.07 -10.81 3.27
C TYR A 69 9.16 -11.87 2.66
N ASN A 70 9.56 -12.48 1.54
CA ASN A 70 8.81 -13.62 1.03
C ASN A 70 8.79 -14.78 2.00
N SER A 71 9.92 -15.11 2.63
CA SER A 71 9.96 -16.16 3.65
C SER A 71 9.05 -15.82 4.82
N PHE A 72 9.16 -14.60 5.36
CA PHE A 72 8.30 -14.12 6.46
C PHE A 72 6.81 -14.25 6.15
N PHE A 73 6.33 -13.65 5.04
CA PHE A 73 4.92 -13.69 4.69
C PHE A 73 4.43 -15.11 4.35
N THR A 74 5.27 -15.93 3.70
CA THR A 74 4.91 -17.33 3.40
C THR A 74 4.80 -18.17 4.68
N GLU A 75 5.70 -17.99 5.65
CA GLU A 75 5.66 -18.67 6.96
C GLU A 75 4.40 -18.30 7.76
N MET A 76 3.91 -17.06 7.60
CA MET A 76 2.62 -16.63 8.14
C MET A 76 1.40 -17.17 7.39
N GLY A 77 1.60 -17.88 6.27
CA GLY A 77 0.54 -18.40 5.42
C GLY A 77 -0.05 -17.38 4.44
N TRP A 78 0.64 -16.28 4.18
CA TRP A 78 0.19 -15.26 3.23
C TRP A 78 0.68 -15.62 1.82
N ALA A 79 -0.14 -15.34 0.82
CA ALA A 79 0.11 -15.74 -0.56
C ALA A 79 0.44 -14.54 -1.45
N ASP A 80 1.41 -14.68 -2.33
CA ASP A 80 1.70 -13.71 -3.39
C ASP A 80 0.62 -13.82 -4.49
N PRO A 81 -0.22 -12.79 -4.71
CA PRO A 81 -1.28 -12.84 -5.72
C PRO A 81 -0.74 -13.00 -7.14
N SER A 82 0.51 -12.58 -7.38
CA SER A 82 1.16 -12.66 -8.69
C SER A 82 1.70 -14.06 -9.00
N ALA A 83 1.79 -14.95 -8.00
CA ALA A 83 2.25 -16.33 -8.21
C ALA A 83 1.34 -17.13 -9.17
N ALA A 84 0.06 -16.76 -9.26
CA ALA A 84 -0.89 -17.36 -10.19
C ALA A 84 -0.77 -16.85 -11.63
N LEU A 85 0.00 -15.77 -11.87
CA LEU A 85 0.19 -15.22 -13.21
C LEU A 85 1.14 -16.10 -14.03
N PRO A 86 0.96 -16.23 -15.35
CA PRO A 86 1.92 -16.91 -16.21
C PRO A 86 3.34 -16.33 -16.06
N SER A 87 4.36 -17.20 -16.10
CA SER A 87 5.76 -16.82 -15.83
C SER A 87 6.31 -15.68 -16.68
N GLN A 88 5.79 -15.49 -17.90
CA GLN A 88 6.13 -14.35 -18.77
C GLN A 88 5.72 -12.97 -18.21
N PHE A 89 4.82 -12.94 -17.22
CA PHE A 89 4.40 -11.74 -16.50
C PHE A 89 5.06 -11.61 -15.13
N GLN A 90 5.83 -12.62 -14.70
CA GLN A 90 6.57 -12.61 -13.45
C GLN A 90 7.98 -12.04 -13.70
N ARG A 91 8.46 -11.20 -12.78
CA ARG A 91 9.82 -10.66 -12.86
C ARG A 91 10.81 -11.56 -12.12
N PRO A 92 12.10 -11.55 -12.54
CA PRO A 92 13.18 -12.11 -11.72
C PRO A 92 13.14 -11.53 -10.29
N GLY A 93 13.51 -12.34 -9.30
CA GLY A 93 13.47 -11.95 -7.88
C GLY A 93 12.08 -11.98 -7.24
N GLY A 94 11.02 -12.33 -7.99
CA GLY A 94 9.66 -12.41 -7.45
C GLY A 94 8.99 -11.04 -7.26
N TRP A 95 9.54 -9.98 -7.86
CA TRP A 95 8.98 -8.64 -7.77
C TRP A 95 7.71 -8.49 -8.62
N SER A 96 6.64 -7.99 -8.01
CA SER A 96 5.36 -7.72 -8.70
C SER A 96 5.38 -6.38 -9.44
N GLY A 97 6.22 -5.44 -9.00
CA GLY A 97 6.35 -4.09 -9.57
C GLY A 97 7.81 -3.66 -9.72
N TYR A 98 8.08 -2.86 -10.75
CA TYR A 98 9.40 -2.27 -10.99
C TYR A 98 9.28 -0.98 -11.79
N SER A 99 10.05 0.03 -11.41
CA SER A 99 10.21 1.26 -12.20
C SER A 99 11.62 1.80 -12.07
N MET A 100 12.06 2.53 -13.09
CA MET A 100 13.29 3.33 -13.05
C MET A 100 12.96 4.76 -13.44
N ARG A 101 13.61 5.72 -12.79
CA ARG A 101 13.49 7.14 -13.12
C ARG A 101 14.76 7.89 -12.78
N ILE A 102 14.84 9.13 -13.28
CA ILE A 102 15.73 10.15 -12.74
C ILE A 102 14.91 10.95 -11.73
N ASN A 103 15.37 11.07 -10.49
CA ASN A 103 14.68 11.79 -9.43
C ASN A 103 14.81 13.32 -9.59
N GLU A 104 14.16 14.08 -8.71
CA GLU A 104 14.16 15.56 -8.76
C GLU A 104 15.56 16.17 -8.58
N SER A 105 16.48 15.42 -7.97
CA SER A 105 17.90 15.81 -7.80
C SER A 105 18.78 15.41 -8.99
N GLY A 106 18.20 14.86 -10.06
CA GLY A 106 18.94 14.43 -11.25
C GLY A 106 19.68 13.10 -11.10
N GLN A 107 19.40 12.32 -10.05
CA GLN A 107 20.06 11.05 -9.76
C GLN A 107 19.22 9.84 -10.22
N PRO A 108 19.84 8.72 -10.60
CA PRO A 108 19.13 7.50 -10.96
C PRO A 108 18.45 6.89 -9.73
N GLU A 109 17.23 6.40 -9.92
CA GLU A 109 16.46 5.71 -8.89
C GLU A 109 15.75 4.49 -9.50
N ALA A 110 15.75 3.37 -8.77
CA ALA A 110 15.01 2.17 -9.13
C ALA A 110 14.10 1.75 -7.98
N ALA A 111 12.82 1.55 -8.25
CA ALA A 111 11.85 1.13 -7.25
C ALA A 111 11.31 -0.26 -7.57
N TYR A 112 11.33 -1.14 -6.58
CA TYR A 112 10.78 -2.49 -6.62
C TYR A 112 9.58 -2.58 -5.69
N GLY A 113 8.57 -3.35 -6.09
CA GLY A 113 7.34 -3.54 -5.34
C GLY A 113 6.95 -5.01 -5.27
N ARG A 114 6.45 -5.46 -4.13
CA ARG A 114 5.90 -6.80 -3.94
C ARG A 114 4.72 -6.77 -2.98
N MET A 115 3.81 -7.73 -3.11
CA MET A 115 2.65 -7.84 -2.24
C MET A 115 2.30 -9.29 -1.87
N TRP A 116 1.66 -9.45 -0.71
CA TRP A 116 1.11 -10.70 -0.21
C TRP A 116 -0.29 -10.45 0.34
N LYS A 117 -1.15 -11.47 0.30
CA LYS A 117 -2.50 -11.43 0.84
C LYS A 117 -2.70 -12.52 1.89
N SER A 118 -3.31 -12.12 3.01
CA SER A 118 -3.87 -13.01 4.02
C SER A 118 -5.36 -13.17 3.81
N VAL A 119 -5.88 -14.37 4.03
CA VAL A 119 -7.32 -14.66 4.00
C VAL A 119 -7.98 -14.40 5.35
N ASN A 120 -7.27 -14.62 6.46
CA ASN A 120 -7.83 -14.48 7.81
C ASN A 120 -6.76 -14.10 8.85
N PRO A 121 -6.79 -12.87 9.40
CA PRO A 121 -7.66 -11.76 8.99
C PRO A 121 -7.33 -11.28 7.57
N PRO A 122 -8.30 -10.76 6.80
CA PRO A 122 -8.09 -10.29 5.42
C PRO A 122 -7.19 -9.05 5.42
N ALA A 123 -5.97 -9.20 4.93
CA ALA A 123 -4.94 -8.17 5.01
C ALA A 123 -3.97 -8.24 3.83
N ILE A 124 -3.35 -7.11 3.52
CA ILE A 124 -2.35 -6.94 2.47
C ILE A 124 -1.02 -6.61 3.12
N GLY A 125 0.00 -7.37 2.74
CA GLY A 125 1.40 -7.11 3.07
C GLY A 125 2.03 -6.52 1.84
N SER A 126 2.75 -5.42 1.96
CA SER A 126 3.45 -4.79 0.85
C SER A 126 4.90 -4.52 1.21
N LEU A 127 5.76 -4.63 0.20
CA LEU A 127 7.17 -4.29 0.27
C LEU A 127 7.47 -3.32 -0.87
N GLN A 128 8.08 -2.20 -0.52
CA GLN A 128 8.67 -1.25 -1.46
C GLN A 128 10.16 -1.10 -1.14
N LEU A 129 11.00 -1.26 -2.16
CA LEU A 129 12.44 -1.00 -2.08
C LEU A 129 12.80 0.07 -3.09
N VAL A 130 13.31 1.21 -2.64
CA VAL A 130 13.74 2.33 -3.48
C VAL A 130 15.25 2.46 -3.41
N LEU A 131 15.93 2.08 -4.49
CA LEU A 131 17.38 2.18 -4.64
C LEU A 131 17.75 3.57 -5.14
N SER A 132 18.69 4.21 -4.46
CA SER A 132 19.14 5.58 -4.75
C SER A 132 20.63 5.67 -5.08
N ASN A 133 21.41 4.62 -4.79
CA ASN A 133 22.84 4.60 -5.06
C ASN A 133 23.33 3.18 -5.42
N TYR A 134 24.44 3.11 -6.15
CA TYR A 134 25.13 1.87 -6.51
C TYR A 134 26.65 2.06 -6.43
N THR A 135 27.32 1.14 -5.75
CA THR A 135 28.78 1.07 -5.65
C THR A 135 29.27 -0.32 -6.07
N GLU A 136 30.59 -0.57 -6.03
CA GLU A 136 31.12 -1.92 -6.24
C GLU A 136 30.67 -2.93 -5.18
N ALA A 137 30.25 -2.46 -3.99
CA ALA A 137 29.80 -3.32 -2.90
C ALA A 137 28.30 -3.68 -2.98
N GLY A 138 27.51 -2.93 -3.76
CA GLY A 138 26.08 -3.20 -3.96
C GLY A 138 25.24 -1.92 -4.03
N PHE A 139 23.92 -2.09 -3.88
CA PHE A 139 22.97 -0.98 -3.87
C PHE A 139 22.74 -0.45 -2.46
N SER A 140 22.39 0.84 -2.39
CA SER A 140 21.82 1.46 -1.19
C SER A 140 20.43 1.98 -1.49
N GLY A 141 19.56 1.96 -0.49
CA GLY A 141 18.18 2.37 -0.66
C GLY A 141 17.37 2.37 0.62
N VAL A 142 16.09 2.67 0.46
CA VAL A 142 15.09 2.67 1.53
C VAL A 142 14.13 1.51 1.30
N VAL A 143 13.90 0.73 2.35
CA VAL A 143 12.87 -0.32 2.38
C VAL A 143 11.69 0.17 3.21
N THR A 144 10.49 0.02 2.67
CA THR A 144 9.23 0.20 3.41
C THR A 144 8.43 -1.08 3.32
N VAL A 145 8.04 -1.64 4.46
CA VAL A 145 7.14 -2.78 4.56
C VAL A 145 5.91 -2.37 5.33
N SER A 146 4.75 -2.69 4.77
CA SER A 146 3.46 -2.34 5.35
C SER A 146 2.57 -3.55 5.48
N ILE A 147 1.76 -3.55 6.53
CA ILE A 147 0.62 -4.44 6.69
C ILE A 147 -0.61 -3.56 6.87
N THR A 148 -1.62 -3.77 6.03
CA THR A 148 -2.89 -3.05 6.08
C THR A 148 -4.06 -4.02 5.94
N PRO A 149 -5.25 -3.70 6.46
CA PRO A 149 -6.47 -4.42 6.12
C PRO A 149 -6.68 -4.48 4.60
N GLU A 150 -7.28 -5.57 4.13
CA GLU A 150 -7.81 -5.62 2.77
C GLU A 150 -9.16 -4.91 2.75
N ILE A 151 -9.24 -3.80 2.03
CA ILE A 151 -10.48 -3.06 1.77
C ILE A 151 -10.92 -3.22 0.32
N ASP A 152 -12.21 -3.07 0.07
CA ASP A 152 -12.76 -2.95 -1.27
C ASP A 152 -12.22 -1.67 -1.93
N THR A 153 -11.53 -1.86 -3.06
CA THR A 153 -10.92 -0.77 -3.82
C THR A 153 -11.92 -0.05 -4.73
N ASN A 154 -13.17 -0.50 -4.82
CA ASN A 154 -14.21 0.17 -5.61
C ASN A 154 -14.39 1.63 -5.21
N SER A 155 -14.46 1.95 -3.91
CA SER A 155 -14.57 3.34 -3.44
C SER A 155 -13.32 4.17 -3.81
N LEU A 156 -12.12 3.56 -3.82
CA LEU A 156 -10.90 4.22 -4.30
C LEU A 156 -10.89 4.42 -5.83
N MET A 157 -11.50 3.50 -6.58
CA MET A 157 -11.69 3.66 -8.03
C MET A 157 -12.69 4.78 -8.33
N GLN A 158 -13.77 4.88 -7.56
CA GLN A 158 -14.73 5.98 -7.64
C GLN A 158 -14.03 7.31 -7.34
N LEU A 159 -13.17 7.38 -6.32
CA LEU A 159 -12.37 8.57 -6.03
C LEU A 159 -11.48 8.97 -7.22
N ASN A 160 -10.79 8.00 -7.81
CA ASN A 160 -9.98 8.24 -9.00
C ASN A 160 -10.80 8.72 -10.20
N GLN A 161 -12.01 8.21 -10.38
CA GLN A 161 -12.92 8.67 -11.43
C GLN A 161 -13.40 10.10 -11.14
N LEU A 162 -13.85 10.38 -9.92
CA LEU A 162 -14.29 11.70 -9.50
C LEU A 162 -13.21 12.75 -9.77
N LEU A 163 -11.95 12.45 -9.43
CA LEU A 163 -10.81 13.35 -9.63
C LEU A 163 -10.27 13.35 -11.07
N GLY A 164 -10.42 12.25 -11.79
CA GLY A 164 -9.94 12.09 -13.17
C GLY A 164 -10.89 12.67 -14.23
N ASN A 165 -12.17 12.84 -13.90
CA ASN A 165 -13.20 13.34 -14.82
C ASN A 165 -13.01 14.82 -15.19
N ASP A 166 -12.61 15.66 -14.23
CA ASP A 166 -12.24 17.06 -14.45
C ASP A 166 -11.06 17.42 -13.55
N PRO A 167 -9.92 17.90 -14.11
CA PRO A 167 -8.78 18.31 -13.28
C PRO A 167 -9.14 19.37 -12.23
N LYS A 168 -10.18 20.19 -12.44
CA LYS A 168 -10.66 21.16 -11.43
C LYS A 168 -11.12 20.50 -10.15
N ASN A 169 -11.62 19.26 -10.21
CA ASN A 169 -12.10 18.55 -9.03
C ASN A 169 -10.99 18.35 -8.01
N LEU A 170 -9.78 18.03 -8.45
CA LEU A 170 -8.62 17.92 -7.56
C LEU A 170 -8.30 19.23 -6.85
N PHE A 171 -8.30 20.35 -7.57
CA PHE A 171 -8.03 21.66 -6.97
C PHE A 171 -9.14 22.10 -6.02
N ASN A 172 -10.40 21.90 -6.40
CA ASN A 172 -11.55 22.25 -5.57
C ASN A 172 -11.57 21.43 -4.28
N LEU A 173 -11.35 20.12 -4.38
CA LEU A 173 -11.27 19.24 -3.21
C LEU A 173 -10.07 19.60 -2.34
N PHE A 174 -8.88 19.79 -2.90
CA PHE A 174 -7.70 20.21 -2.13
C PHE A 174 -7.96 21.50 -1.35
N ASN A 175 -8.57 22.50 -1.99
CA ASN A 175 -8.91 23.77 -1.34
C ASN A 175 -9.97 23.61 -0.24
N ALA A 176 -10.91 22.69 -0.41
CA ALA A 176 -11.99 22.46 0.55
C ALA A 176 -11.54 21.64 1.77
N VAL A 177 -10.73 20.60 1.56
CA VAL A 177 -10.27 19.68 2.63
C VAL A 177 -8.92 20.10 3.24
N GLY A 178 -8.19 21.01 2.58
CA GLY A 178 -6.94 21.57 3.06
C GLY A 178 -5.73 20.64 2.95
N THR A 179 -5.88 19.48 2.33
CA THR A 179 -4.81 18.49 2.15
C THR A 179 -5.03 17.69 0.86
N ASN A 180 -4.12 16.79 0.54
CA ASN A 180 -4.21 15.88 -0.58
C ASN A 180 -5.48 14.99 -0.48
N PRO A 181 -6.45 15.10 -1.40
CA PRO A 181 -7.72 14.36 -1.31
C PRO A 181 -7.57 12.84 -1.40
N PHE A 182 -6.41 12.33 -1.86
CA PHE A 182 -6.10 10.90 -1.89
C PHE A 182 -5.61 10.36 -0.54
N GLU A 183 -5.15 11.23 0.36
CA GLU A 183 -4.66 10.85 1.70
C GLU A 183 -5.83 10.83 2.69
N ILE A 184 -6.75 9.87 2.50
CA ILE A 184 -7.99 9.74 3.29
C ILE A 184 -7.71 9.75 4.80
N GLN A 185 -6.57 9.20 5.23
CA GLN A 185 -6.13 9.19 6.62
C GLN A 185 -5.88 10.58 7.22
N ASN A 186 -5.54 11.55 6.37
CA ASN A 186 -5.25 12.94 6.75
C ASN A 186 -6.49 13.84 6.63
N ILE A 187 -7.62 13.30 6.13
CA ILE A 187 -8.85 14.07 5.95
C ILE A 187 -9.57 14.19 7.29
N VAL A 188 -9.75 15.44 7.72
CA VAL A 188 -10.61 15.79 8.85
C VAL A 188 -11.96 16.20 8.28
N VAL A 189 -12.97 15.35 8.43
CA VAL A 189 -14.35 15.71 8.09
C VAL A 189 -14.83 16.75 9.11
N PRO A 190 -15.15 18.00 8.73
CA PRO A 190 -15.62 19.01 9.67
C PRO A 190 -16.94 18.55 10.30
N ALA A 191 -17.06 18.63 11.63
CA ALA A 191 -18.28 18.24 12.36
C ALA A 191 -19.55 19.00 11.91
N ASN A 192 -19.38 20.15 11.24
CA ASN A 192 -20.44 21.02 10.74
C ASN A 192 -20.51 21.05 9.21
N PHE A 193 -19.97 20.06 8.49
CA PHE A 193 -20.20 19.95 7.06
C PHE A 193 -21.69 19.66 6.81
N THR A 194 -22.46 20.71 6.54
CA THR A 194 -23.85 20.60 6.14
C THR A 194 -23.89 20.14 4.68
N ASN A 195 -24.20 18.85 4.54
CA ASN A 195 -24.37 17.97 3.37
C ASN A 195 -24.98 18.49 2.05
N GLU A 196 -25.23 19.79 1.82
CA GLU A 196 -26.29 20.15 0.86
C GLU A 196 -25.91 21.01 -0.36
N GLU A 197 -24.75 21.68 -0.43
CA GLU A 197 -24.57 22.70 -1.49
C GLU A 197 -23.53 22.37 -2.59
N ASP A 198 -22.53 21.53 -2.33
CA ASP A 198 -21.52 21.17 -3.35
C ASP A 198 -21.57 19.66 -3.67
N PRO A 199 -22.12 19.27 -4.84
CA PRO A 199 -22.20 17.87 -5.26
C PRO A 199 -20.84 17.15 -5.25
N LEU A 200 -19.74 17.85 -5.55
CA LEU A 200 -18.40 17.28 -5.55
C LEU A 200 -17.97 16.88 -4.13
N LEU A 201 -18.25 17.74 -3.15
CA LEU A 201 -17.91 17.46 -1.75
C LEU A 201 -18.80 16.38 -1.15
N VAL A 202 -20.08 16.35 -1.52
CA VAL A 202 -21.01 15.29 -1.09
C VAL A 202 -20.55 13.92 -1.58
N GLU A 203 -20.23 13.81 -2.88
CA GLU A 203 -19.72 12.56 -3.46
C GLU A 203 -18.38 12.15 -2.84
N TYR A 204 -17.46 13.11 -2.67
CA TYR A 204 -16.16 12.88 -2.05
C TYR A 204 -16.28 12.38 -0.59
N PHE A 205 -17.07 13.04 0.26
CA PHE A 205 -17.23 12.60 1.65
C PHE A 205 -18.03 11.30 1.77
N GLY A 206 -18.93 11.00 0.84
CA GLY A 206 -19.55 9.68 0.72
C GLY A 206 -18.50 8.59 0.54
N ILE A 207 -17.59 8.76 -0.43
CA ILE A 207 -16.49 7.83 -0.68
C ILE A 207 -15.55 7.70 0.54
N VAL A 208 -15.20 8.81 1.18
CA VAL A 208 -14.34 8.81 2.38
C VAL A 208 -15.00 8.02 3.52
N ASN A 209 -16.30 8.21 3.76
CA ASN A 209 -17.03 7.50 4.80
C ASN A 209 -17.09 5.99 4.51
N GLU A 210 -17.37 5.58 3.27
CA GLU A 210 -17.36 4.17 2.87
C GLU A 210 -16.00 3.52 3.14
N VAL A 211 -14.90 4.22 2.85
CA VAL A 211 -13.55 3.71 3.14
C VAL A 211 -13.34 3.59 4.65
N ILE A 212 -13.68 4.61 5.44
CA ILE A 212 -13.53 4.59 6.90
C ILE A 212 -14.37 3.48 7.55
N GLU A 213 -15.59 3.27 7.08
CA GLU A 213 -16.50 2.24 7.58
C GLU A 213 -15.90 0.83 7.40
N GLN A 214 -15.26 0.55 6.26
CA GLN A 214 -14.59 -0.73 6.04
C GLN A 214 -13.46 -1.01 7.05
N TYR A 215 -12.67 0.01 7.41
CA TYR A 215 -11.66 -0.13 8.46
C TYR A 215 -12.29 -0.35 9.83
N TYR A 216 -13.37 0.37 10.14
CA TYR A 216 -14.12 0.17 11.38
C TYR A 216 -14.68 -1.26 11.49
N GLU A 217 -15.30 -1.77 10.43
CA GLU A 217 -15.81 -3.15 10.36
C GLU A 217 -14.69 -4.19 10.52
N PHE A 218 -13.54 -3.95 9.90
CA PHE A 218 -12.35 -4.79 10.09
C PHE A 218 -11.93 -4.84 11.56
N GLY A 219 -11.81 -3.67 12.20
CA GLY A 219 -11.47 -3.54 13.61
C GLY A 219 -12.43 -4.29 14.53
N GLN A 220 -13.73 -4.06 14.36
CA GLN A 220 -14.79 -4.73 15.11
C GLN A 220 -14.72 -6.25 14.99
N LYS A 221 -14.35 -6.78 13.82
CA LYS A 221 -14.39 -8.22 13.54
C LYS A 221 -13.10 -8.95 13.92
N TYR A 222 -11.94 -8.33 13.69
CA TYR A 222 -10.65 -9.02 13.75
C TYR A 222 -9.70 -8.47 14.82
N VAL A 223 -10.05 -7.35 15.44
CA VAL A 223 -9.17 -6.65 16.39
C VAL A 223 -9.81 -6.55 17.78
N GLU A 224 -11.04 -6.04 17.88
CA GLU A 224 -11.71 -5.77 19.16
C GLU A 224 -12.38 -7.00 19.80
N GLN A 225 -12.56 -8.08 19.05
CA GLN A 225 -13.13 -9.36 19.53
C GLN A 225 -12.09 -10.30 20.16
N GLN A 226 -10.85 -9.83 20.36
CA GLN A 226 -9.71 -10.59 20.89
C GLN A 226 -9.36 -10.12 22.31
#